data_AF-A0A947ARD8-F1
#
_entry.id   AF-A0A947ARD8-F1
#
_cell.length_a   1.000
_cell.length_b   1.000
_cell.length_c   1.000
_cell.angle_alpha   90.00
_cell.angle_beta   90.00
_cell.angle_gamma   90.00
#
_symmetry.space_group_name_H-M   'P 1'
#
loop_
_entity.id
_entity.type
_entity.pdbx_description
1 polymer ?
#
loop_
_entity_poly.entity_id
_entity_poly.type
_entity_poly.pdbx_seq_one_letter_code
_entity_poly.pdbx_strand_id
1 'polypeptide(L)'
;GKTARQIQATSSLIFDVFARYDPEHLLLRQAHQEVLERQLERSRLYSTLESLQAMELRITTPVRFTPLAFPLLVDRLREKLSSEKLQERLQRLLETLEKQADQFR
;
A
#
# COMPACT_ATOMS: atom_id res chain seq x y z
N GLY A 1 35.95 5.03 6.34
CA GLY A 1 34.81 4.21 6.80
C GLY A 1 34.03 3.72 5.59
N LYS A 2 33.31 2.59 5.71
CA LYS A 2 32.46 2.08 4.61
C LYS A 2 31.25 3.00 4.40
N THR A 3 30.85 3.25 3.16
CA THR A 3 29.65 4.06 2.85
C THR A 3 28.36 3.25 3.01
N ALA A 4 27.22 3.91 3.22
CA ALA A 4 25.92 3.23 3.32
C ALA A 4 25.62 2.33 2.10
N ARG A 5 25.99 2.79 0.90
CA ARG A 5 25.86 2.02 -0.34
C ARG A 5 26.73 0.76 -0.35
N GLN A 6 27.96 0.84 0.15
CA GLN A 6 28.86 -0.32 0.26
C GLN A 6 28.33 -1.34 1.28
N ILE A 7 27.77 -0.87 2.40
CA ILE A 7 27.16 -1.73 3.42
C ILE A 7 25.96 -2.46 2.82
N GLN A 8 25.04 -1.74 2.16
CA GLN A 8 23.86 -2.34 1.52
C GLN A 8 24.24 -3.40 0.48
N ALA A 9 25.18 -3.08 -0.42
CA ALA A 9 25.63 -4.02 -1.45
C ALA A 9 26.22 -5.31 -0.86
N THR A 10 26.98 -5.18 0.23
CA THR A 10 27.57 -6.33 0.92
C THR A 10 26.51 -7.17 1.63
N SER A 11 25.55 -6.54 2.31
CA SER A 11 24.47 -7.23 3.02
C SER A 11 23.54 -7.99 2.07
N SER A 12 23.23 -7.43 0.89
CA SER A 12 22.44 -8.12 -0.14
C SER A 12 23.15 -9.37 -0.67
N LEU A 13 24.45 -9.30 -0.94
CA LEU A 13 25.22 -10.47 -1.37
C LEU A 13 25.24 -11.57 -0.30
N ILE A 14 25.43 -11.19 0.97
CA ILE A 14 25.42 -12.15 2.10
C ILE A 14 24.05 -12.83 2.20
N PHE A 15 22.96 -12.07 2.10
CA PHE A 15 21.60 -12.60 2.09
C PHE A 15 21.39 -13.59 0.94
N ASP A 16 21.79 -13.23 -0.28
CA ASP A 16 21.64 -14.09 -1.47
C ASP A 16 22.43 -15.39 -1.35
N VAL A 17 23.65 -15.34 -0.78
CA VAL A 17 24.48 -16.52 -0.54
C VAL A 17 23.82 -17.45 0.46
N PHE A 18 23.40 -16.94 1.62
CA PHE A 18 22.70 -17.78 2.58
C PHE A 18 21.42 -18.34 1.97
N ALA A 19 20.60 -17.53 1.30
CA ALA A 19 19.33 -18.00 0.74
C ALA A 19 19.49 -19.15 -0.27
N ARG A 20 20.61 -19.19 -1.00
CA ARG A 20 20.89 -20.24 -1.99
C ARG A 20 21.59 -21.47 -1.42
N TYR A 21 22.51 -21.28 -0.49
CA TYR A 21 23.44 -22.33 -0.07
C TYR A 21 23.25 -22.78 1.39
N ASP A 22 22.60 -21.98 2.22
CA ASP A 22 22.27 -22.29 3.61
C ASP A 22 20.93 -21.62 4.02
N PRO A 23 19.79 -22.13 3.51
CA PRO A 23 18.49 -21.50 3.72
C PRO A 23 18.02 -21.54 5.19
N GLU A 24 18.58 -22.45 6.00
CA GLU A 24 18.30 -22.57 7.43
C GLU A 24 19.19 -21.66 8.29
N HIS A 25 20.06 -20.85 7.66
CA HIS A 25 20.98 -19.97 8.38
C HIS A 25 20.23 -19.00 9.31
N LEU A 26 20.66 -18.90 10.57
CA LEU A 26 19.97 -18.14 11.61
C LEU A 26 19.78 -16.66 11.26
N LEU A 27 20.74 -16.05 10.55
CA LEU A 27 20.64 -14.65 10.11
C LEU A 27 19.53 -14.43 9.06
N LEU A 28 19.21 -15.42 8.21
CA LEU A 28 18.07 -15.32 7.30
C LEU A 28 16.76 -15.34 8.09
N ARG A 29 16.65 -16.29 9.03
CA ARG A 29 15.49 -16.40 9.89
C ARG A 29 15.26 -15.11 10.68
N GLN A 30 16.33 -14.53 11.23
CA GLN A 30 16.29 -13.24 11.93
C GLN A 30 15.88 -12.11 10.98
N ALA A 31 16.47 -12.02 9.79
CA ALA A 31 16.13 -10.97 8.82
C ALA A 31 14.64 -11.02 8.43
N HIS A 32 14.09 -12.21 8.20
CA HIS A 32 12.65 -12.39 7.93
C HIS A 32 11.80 -11.97 9.13
N GLN A 33 12.17 -12.39 10.35
CA GLN A 33 11.46 -11.99 11.57
C GLN A 33 11.48 -10.48 11.76
N GLU A 34 12.61 -9.82 11.57
CA GLU A 34 12.73 -8.37 11.72
C GLU A 34 11.87 -7.60 10.69
N VAL A 35 11.83 -8.05 9.44
CA VAL A 35 10.95 -7.45 8.43
C VAL A 35 9.48 -7.62 8.82
N LEU A 36 9.08 -8.83 9.21
CA LEU A 36 7.71 -9.11 9.62
C LEU A 36 7.29 -8.30 10.85
N GLU A 37 8.17 -8.19 11.85
CA GLU A 37 7.84 -7.52 13.11
C GLU A 37 7.92 -6.00 13.00
N ARG A 38 8.97 -5.46 12.38
CA ARG A 38 9.26 -4.02 12.40
C ARG A 38 8.73 -3.25 11.19
N GLN A 39 8.73 -3.87 10.00
CA GLN A 39 8.27 -3.19 8.79
C GLN A 39 6.80 -3.52 8.50
N LEU A 40 6.38 -4.75 8.79
CA LEU A 40 5.03 -5.21 8.49
C LEU A 40 4.11 -5.28 9.72
N GLU A 41 4.58 -4.90 10.91
CA GLU A 41 3.76 -4.89 12.14
C GLU A 41 2.96 -6.20 12.33
N ARG A 42 3.63 -7.37 12.27
CA ARG A 42 3.01 -8.71 12.24
C ARG A 42 1.78 -8.87 13.14
N SER A 43 1.85 -8.41 14.38
CA SER A 43 0.75 -8.52 15.35
C SER A 43 -0.50 -7.74 14.92
N ARG A 44 -0.34 -6.53 14.38
CA ARG A 44 -1.44 -5.71 13.89
C ARG A 44 -2.02 -6.25 12.59
N LEU A 45 -1.19 -6.76 11.69
CA LEU A 45 -1.67 -7.46 10.49
C LEU A 45 -2.50 -8.69 10.86
N TYR A 46 -1.99 -9.51 11.78
CA TYR A 46 -2.68 -10.72 12.22
C TYR A 46 -4.06 -10.39 12.83
N SER A 47 -4.13 -9.43 13.76
CA SER A 47 -5.40 -9.03 14.38
C SER A 47 -6.40 -8.46 13.37
N THR A 48 -5.91 -7.74 12.35
CA THR A 48 -6.74 -7.21 11.27
C THR A 48 -7.31 -8.35 10.42
N LEU A 49 -6.47 -9.32 10.04
CA LEU A 49 -6.91 -10.48 9.24
C LEU A 49 -7.91 -11.36 10.01
N GLU A 50 -7.70 -11.58 11.31
CA GLU A 50 -8.63 -12.30 12.17
C GLU A 50 -9.97 -11.58 12.27
N SER A 51 -9.95 -10.25 12.45
CA SER A 51 -11.17 -9.42 12.44
C SER A 51 -11.90 -9.51 11.09
N LEU A 52 -11.17 -9.44 9.97
CA LEU A 52 -11.73 -9.54 8.63
C LEU A 52 -12.33 -10.93 8.35
N GLN A 53 -11.74 -12.00 8.87
CA GLN A 53 -12.25 -13.37 8.73
C GLN A 53 -13.63 -13.54 9.37
N ALA A 54 -13.88 -12.82 10.47
CA ALA A 54 -15.16 -12.86 11.18
C ALA A 54 -16.23 -11.92 10.58
N MET A 55 -15.88 -11.08 9.60
CA MET A 55 -16.81 -10.13 8.99
C MET A 55 -17.63 -10.77 7.87
N GLU A 56 -18.88 -10.34 7.72
CA GLU A 56 -19.70 -10.67 6.56
C GLU A 56 -19.17 -9.93 5.32
N LEU A 57 -18.85 -10.68 4.26
CA LEU A 57 -18.37 -10.11 3.01
C LEU A 57 -19.53 -9.46 2.25
N ARG A 58 -19.60 -8.13 2.28
CA ARG A 58 -20.57 -7.36 1.49
C ARG A 58 -19.93 -6.77 0.24
N ILE A 59 -20.23 -7.36 -0.92
CA ILE A 59 -19.80 -6.83 -2.22
C ILE A 59 -20.93 -5.96 -2.79
N THR A 60 -20.62 -4.72 -3.14
CA THR A 60 -21.58 -3.79 -3.74
C THR A 60 -20.96 -3.06 -4.92
N THR A 61 -21.78 -2.72 -5.91
CA THR A 61 -21.39 -1.84 -7.02
C THR A 61 -22.01 -0.45 -6.77
N PRO A 62 -21.29 0.48 -6.12
CA PRO A 62 -21.85 1.79 -5.85
C PRO A 62 -22.09 2.52 -7.18
N VAL A 63 -23.26 3.12 -7.32
CA VAL A 63 -23.66 3.89 -8.51
C VAL A 63 -22.88 5.20 -8.67
N ARG A 64 -22.12 5.60 -7.63
CA ARG A 64 -21.33 6.84 -7.54
C ARG A 64 -19.98 6.52 -6.91
N PHE A 65 -19.00 7.40 -7.10
CA PHE A 65 -17.70 7.23 -6.45
C PHE A 65 -17.82 7.44 -4.94
N THR A 66 -17.16 6.57 -4.18
CA THR A 66 -17.11 6.71 -2.72
C THR A 66 -15.99 7.69 -2.33
N PRO A 67 -16.11 8.38 -1.18
CA PRO A 67 -15.02 9.23 -0.68
C PRO A 67 -13.69 8.49 -0.54
N LEU A 68 -13.72 7.21 -0.14
CA LEU A 68 -12.53 6.36 -0.03
C LEU A 68 -11.88 6.05 -1.39
N ALA A 69 -12.62 6.12 -2.50
CA ALA A 69 -12.08 5.94 -3.84
C ALA A 69 -11.38 7.20 -4.38
N PHE A 70 -11.56 8.37 -3.75
CA PHE A 70 -11.07 9.64 -4.28
C PHE A 70 -9.56 9.66 -4.54
N PRO A 71 -8.66 9.23 -3.61
CA PRO A 71 -7.22 9.25 -3.87
C PRO A 71 -6.84 8.42 -5.11
N LEU A 72 -7.44 7.24 -5.27
CA LEU A 72 -7.22 6.36 -6.43
C LEU A 72 -7.66 7.03 -7.74
N LEU A 73 -8.73 7.82 -7.71
CA LEU A 73 -9.17 8.59 -8.87
C LEU A 73 -8.21 9.72 -9.21
N VAL A 74 -7.68 10.43 -8.22
CA VAL A 74 -6.69 11.50 -8.43
C VAL A 74 -5.45 10.97 -9.13
N ASP A 75 -4.92 9.84 -8.66
CA ASP A 75 -3.75 9.21 -9.27
C ASP A 75 -4.02 8.83 -10.73
N ARG A 76 -5.18 8.21 -10.99
CA ARG A 76 -5.61 7.85 -12.34
C ARG A 76 -5.79 9.06 -13.26
N LEU A 77 -6.26 10.19 -12.74
CA LEU A 77 -6.44 11.42 -13.51
C LEU A 77 -5.09 12.04 -13.89
N ARG A 78 -4.09 11.91 -13.02
CA ARG A 78 -2.72 12.39 -13.24
C ARG A 78 -1.99 11.61 -14.34
N GLU A 79 -2.21 10.30 -14.42
CA GLU A 79 -1.60 9.44 -15.45
C GLU A 79 -2.18 9.66 -16.85
N LYS A 80 -3.42 10.15 -16.95
CA LYS A 80 -4.05 10.42 -18.25
C LYS A 80 -3.54 11.73 -18.85
N LEU A 81 -2.84 11.63 -19.99
CA LEU A 81 -2.46 12.77 -20.80
C LEU A 81 -3.73 13.54 -21.23
N SER A 82 -3.83 14.80 -20.82
CA SER A 82 -4.94 15.70 -21.13
C SER A 82 -4.41 17.10 -21.36
N SER A 83 -5.04 17.86 -22.24
CA SER A 83 -4.79 19.30 -22.42
C SER A 83 -5.37 20.15 -21.29
N GLU A 84 -6.27 19.57 -20.49
CA GLU A 84 -6.88 20.22 -19.35
C GLU A 84 -6.01 20.11 -18.09
N LYS A 85 -5.91 21.22 -17.32
CA LYS A 85 -5.18 21.24 -16.06
C LYS A 85 -5.81 20.27 -15.05
N LEU A 86 -4.98 19.47 -14.38
CA LEU A 86 -5.42 18.51 -13.37
C LEU A 86 -6.30 19.15 -12.29
N GLN A 87 -5.94 20.36 -11.85
CA GLN A 87 -6.67 21.09 -10.80
C GLN A 87 -8.13 21.39 -11.20
N GLU A 88 -8.36 21.78 -12.45
CA GLU A 88 -9.71 22.06 -12.96
C GLU A 88 -10.56 20.79 -13.01
N ARG A 89 -9.95 19.66 -13.39
CA ARG A 89 -10.60 18.33 -13.40
C ARG A 89 -10.97 17.88 -11.98
N LEU A 90 -10.07 18.09 -11.02
CA LEU A 90 -10.29 17.74 -9.62
C LEU A 90 -11.40 18.58 -8.98
N GLN A 91 -11.45 19.87 -9.31
CA GLN A 91 -12.46 20.77 -8.78
C GLN A 91 -13.87 20.36 -9.23
N ARG A 92 -14.06 20.08 -10.53
CA ARG A 92 -15.36 19.55 -11.02
C ARG A 92 -15.73 18.20 -10.42
N LEU A 93 -14.74 17.32 -10.21
CA LEU A 93 -14.96 16.04 -9.55
C LEU A 93 -15.45 16.24 -8.11
N LEU A 94 -14.79 17.10 -7.33
CA LEU A 94 -15.19 17.43 -5.95
C LEU A 94 -16.59 18.03 -5.90
N GLU A 95 -16.90 19.03 -6.74
CA GLU A 95 -18.23 19.63 -6.82
C GLU A 95 -19.33 18.59 -7.14
N THR A 96 -19.00 17.61 -8.00
CA THR A 96 -19.92 16.51 -8.33
C THR A 96 -20.13 15.61 -7.13
N LEU A 97 -19.07 15.29 -6.38
CA LEU A 97 -19.14 14.41 -5.20
C LEU A 97 -19.87 15.08 -4.04
N GLU A 98 -19.65 16.36 -3.79
CA GLU A 98 -20.33 17.13 -2.73
C GLU A 98 -21.84 17.21 -2.98
N LYS A 99 -22.25 17.61 -4.19
CA LYS A 99 -23.67 17.63 -4.59
C LYS A 99 -24.32 16.25 -4.44
N GLN A 100 -23.57 15.19 -4.69
CA GLN A 100 -24.06 13.83 -4.59
C GLN A 100 -24.13 13.31 -3.16
N ALA A 101 -23.28 13.80 -2.25
CA ALA A 101 -23.27 13.46 -0.83
C ALA A 101 -24.39 14.18 -0.07
N ASP A 102 -24.65 15.45 -0.40
CA ASP A 102 -25.71 16.24 0.24
C ASP A 102 -27.13 15.75 -0.08
N GLN A 103 -27.33 14.97 -1.16
CA GLN A 103 -28.60 14.30 -1.46
C GLN A 103 -28.99 13.19 -0.47
N PHE A 104 -28.09 12.82 0.46
CA PHE A 104 -28.32 11.76 1.45
C PHE A 104 -28.23 12.25 2.91
N ARG A 105 -28.19 13.57 3.13
CA ARG A 105 -28.46 14.18 4.44
C ARG A 105 -29.95 14.49 4.59
#